data_AF-A0A6G3ZCI0-F1
#
_entry.id   AF-A0A6G3ZCI0-F1
#
_cell.length_a   1.000
_cell.length_b   1.000
_cell.length_c   1.000
_cell.angle_alpha   90.00
_cell.angle_beta   90.00
_cell.angle_gamma   90.00
#
_symmetry.space_group_name_H-M   'P 1'
#
loop_
_entity.id
_entity.type
_entity.pdbx_description
1 polymer ?
#
loop_
_entity_poly.entity_id
_entity_poly.type
_entity_poly.pdbx_seq_one_letter_code
_entity_poly.pdbx_strand_id
1 'polypeptide(L)'
;MTTIFVVCGKVNDTNLSRYSELSERTYRRHFEEGIGLNQRLIEQVRRDQSPQIALVDCTFLEKSGRHTYGLDWFYNGKTQRAEKGLELSVIAIVDVAQNTGYLLSVCWTESK
;
A
#
# COMPACT_ATOMS: atom_id res chain seq x y z
N MET A 1 24.81 2.26 -8.62
CA MET A 1 24.40 0.94 -9.14
C MET A 1 22.88 0.94 -9.18
N THR A 2 22.28 0.99 -10.36
CA THR A 2 20.82 1.09 -10.51
C THR A 2 20.27 -0.30 -10.75
N THR A 3 19.67 -0.91 -9.73
CA THR A 3 18.97 -2.19 -9.86
C THR A 3 17.52 -1.90 -10.24
N ILE A 4 17.12 -2.26 -11.47
CA ILE A 4 15.71 -2.23 -11.88
C ILE A 4 15.12 -3.59 -11.53
N PHE A 5 14.18 -3.62 -10.60
CA PHE A 5 13.42 -4.81 -10.23
C PHE A 5 12.00 -4.68 -10.77
N VAL A 6 11.64 -5.51 -11.76
CA VAL A 6 10.30 -5.53 -12.36
C VAL A 6 9.60 -6.82 -11.96
N VAL A 7 8.42 -6.68 -11.38
CA VAL A 7 7.57 -7.80 -10.97
C VAL A 7 6.23 -7.66 -11.67
N CYS A 8 5.86 -8.64 -12.48
CA CYS A 8 4.60 -8.63 -13.21
C CYS A 8 3.58 -9.56 -12.55
N GLY A 9 2.38 -9.04 -12.29
CA GLY A 9 1.27 -9.80 -11.74
C GLY A 9 1.27 -9.89 -10.21
N LYS A 10 0.53 -10.86 -9.68
CA LYS A 10 0.36 -11.05 -8.23
C LYS A 10 1.53 -11.85 -7.67
N VAL A 11 2.38 -11.18 -6.90
CA VAL A 11 3.61 -11.76 -6.36
C VAL A 11 3.59 -11.68 -4.84
N ASN A 12 4.03 -12.76 -4.20
CA ASN A 12 4.16 -12.90 -2.76
C ASN A 12 5.64 -12.97 -2.36
N ASP A 13 5.92 -12.90 -1.06
CA ASP A 13 7.29 -12.91 -0.52
C ASP A 13 8.09 -14.16 -0.94
N THR A 14 7.42 -15.30 -1.06
CA THR A 14 8.03 -16.55 -1.55
C THR A 14 8.47 -16.41 -3.01
N ASN A 15 7.62 -15.86 -3.87
CA ASN A 15 7.94 -15.63 -5.27
C ASN A 15 9.10 -14.64 -5.41
N LEU A 16 9.14 -13.57 -4.61
CA LEU A 16 10.27 -12.63 -4.59
C LEU A 16 11.59 -13.33 -4.23
N SER A 17 11.56 -14.22 -3.23
CA SER A 17 12.76 -14.96 -2.80
C SER A 17 13.30 -15.97 -3.82
N ARG A 18 12.47 -16.42 -4.77
CA ARG A 18 12.92 -17.32 -5.85
C ARG A 18 13.77 -16.62 -6.89
N TYR A 19 13.63 -15.30 -7.00
CA TYR A 19 14.29 -14.49 -8.03
C TYR A 19 15.29 -13.49 -7.42
N SER A 20 15.73 -13.72 -6.19
CA SER A 20 16.74 -12.90 -5.53
C SER A 20 17.59 -13.72 -4.57
N GLU A 21 18.67 -13.10 -4.06
CA GLU A 21 19.50 -13.68 -3.00
C GLU A 21 18.86 -13.55 -1.61
N LEU A 22 17.70 -12.87 -1.50
CA LEU A 22 17.03 -12.59 -0.24
C LEU A 22 16.00 -13.68 0.08
N SER A 23 15.91 -14.03 1.37
CA SER A 23 14.91 -14.97 1.84
C SER A 23 13.52 -14.35 1.90
N GLU A 24 12.48 -15.20 1.82
CA GLU A 24 11.08 -14.81 2.06
C GLU A 24 10.92 -14.03 3.38
N ARG A 25 11.59 -14.49 4.45
CA ARG A 25 11.59 -13.84 5.76
C ARG A 25 12.19 -12.44 5.73
N THR A 26 13.18 -12.20 4.88
CA THR A 26 13.80 -10.89 4.69
C THR A 26 12.81 -9.93 4.03
N TYR A 27 12.13 -10.38 2.96
CA TYR A 27 11.08 -9.59 2.32
C TYR A 27 9.97 -9.23 3.30
N ARG A 28 9.43 -10.22 4.03
CA ARG A 28 8.36 -9.99 4.99
C ARG A 28 8.71 -8.90 6.01
N ARG A 29 9.89 -8.97 6.61
CA ARG A 29 10.37 -7.95 7.57
C ARG A 29 10.47 -6.56 6.97
N HIS A 30 11.02 -6.44 5.76
CA HIS A 30 11.13 -5.13 5.10
C HIS A 30 9.77 -4.55 4.71
N PHE A 31 8.80 -5.38 4.34
CA PHE A 31 7.43 -4.93 4.11
C PHE A 31 6.70 -4.55 5.40
N GLU A 32 7.04 -5.17 6.53
CA GLU A 32 6.55 -4.80 7.87
C GLU A 32 7.14 -3.48 8.38
N GLU A 33 8.36 -3.11 8.00
CA GLU A 33 9.04 -1.90 8.47
C GLU A 33 8.37 -0.58 8.01
N GLY A 34 7.58 -0.62 6.92
CA GLY A 34 6.64 0.45 6.53
C GLY A 34 7.22 1.84 6.15
N ILE A 35 6.54 2.53 5.22
CA ILE A 35 6.67 3.95 4.83
C ILE A 35 8.01 4.44 4.24
N GLY A 36 9.16 4.04 4.80
CA GLY A 36 10.46 4.63 4.48
C GLY A 36 10.87 4.49 3.01
N LEU A 37 10.49 3.38 2.36
CA LEU A 37 10.75 3.19 0.93
C LEU A 37 9.89 4.14 0.08
N ASN A 38 8.59 4.18 0.31
CA ASN A 38 7.65 5.02 -0.45
C ASN A 38 8.04 6.49 -0.35
N GLN A 39 8.31 6.98 0.86
CA GLN A 39 8.71 8.37 1.08
C GLN A 39 9.98 8.72 0.29
N ARG A 40 11.03 7.89 0.38
CA ARG A 40 12.28 8.12 -0.35
C ARG A 40 12.08 8.09 -1.87
N LEU A 41 11.24 7.19 -2.38
CA LEU A 41 10.92 7.14 -3.81
C LEU A 41 10.17 8.40 -4.26
N ILE A 42 9.23 8.89 -3.45
CA ILE A 42 8.50 10.14 -3.72
C ILE A 42 9.46 11.32 -3.76
N GLU A 43 10.37 11.42 -2.78
CA GLU A 43 11.39 12.47 -2.72
C GLU A 43 12.30 12.47 -3.96
N GLN A 44 12.55 11.31 -4.57
CA GLN A 44 13.37 11.19 -5.78
C GLN A 44 12.64 11.58 -7.07
N VAL A 45 11.32 11.38 -7.16
CA VAL A 45 10.53 11.64 -8.39
C VAL A 45 9.81 12.98 -8.38
N ARG A 46 9.62 13.57 -7.19
CA ARG A 46 8.99 14.87 -7.01
C ARG A 46 9.82 15.97 -7.70
N ARG A 47 9.16 16.91 -8.36
CA ARG A 47 9.83 18.14 -8.82
C ARG A 47 9.99 19.12 -7.67
N ASP A 48 11.15 19.76 -7.60
CA ASP A 48 11.34 20.85 -6.65
C ASP A 48 10.28 21.94 -6.84
N GLN A 49 9.72 22.42 -5.72
CA GLN A 49 8.79 23.55 -5.63
C GLN A 49 7.36 23.32 -6.15
N SER A 50 6.95 22.08 -6.47
CA SER A 50 5.55 21.82 -6.81
C SER A 50 4.64 21.90 -5.56
N PRO A 51 3.45 22.52 -5.66
CA PRO A 51 2.47 22.46 -4.58
C PRO A 51 1.99 21.03 -4.40
N GLN A 52 1.97 20.57 -3.14
CA GLN A 52 1.57 19.22 -2.77
C GLN A 52 0.28 19.23 -1.97
N ILE A 53 -0.58 18.24 -2.24
CA ILE A 53 -1.81 18.02 -1.50
C ILE A 53 -1.70 16.67 -0.80
N ALA A 54 -1.84 16.65 0.53
CA ALA A 54 -2.00 15.41 1.27
C ALA A 54 -3.45 14.94 1.15
N LEU A 55 -3.64 13.70 0.73
CA LEU A 55 -4.93 13.03 0.66
C LEU A 55 -5.00 11.95 1.73
N VAL A 56 -6.16 11.88 2.36
CA VAL A 56 -6.54 10.76 3.22
C VAL A 56 -7.81 10.18 2.63
N ASP A 57 -7.78 8.89 2.32
CA ASP A 57 -8.90 8.16 1.75
C ASP A 57 -8.98 6.77 2.38
N CYS A 58 -10.08 6.06 2.17
CA CYS A 58 -10.19 4.67 2.54
C CYS A 58 -10.91 3.83 1.49
N THR A 59 -10.54 2.56 1.41
CA THR A 59 -11.15 1.62 0.48
C THR A 59 -11.53 0.32 1.15
N PHE A 60 -12.64 -0.26 0.70
CA PHE A 60 -13.15 -1.52 1.21
C PHE A 60 -12.52 -2.69 0.46
N LEU A 61 -12.07 -3.71 1.21
CA LEU A 61 -11.60 -4.96 0.65
C LEU A 61 -12.45 -6.14 1.12
N GLU A 62 -13.09 -6.79 0.15
CA GLU A 62 -13.79 -8.05 0.36
C GLU A 62 -12.79 -9.15 0.77
N LYS A 63 -13.06 -9.79 1.91
CA LYS A 63 -12.29 -10.95 2.37
C LYS A 63 -13.22 -12.05 2.87
N SER A 64 -13.08 -13.23 2.27
CA SER A 64 -13.72 -14.45 2.75
C SER A 64 -12.98 -15.03 3.95
N GLY A 65 -13.71 -15.52 4.95
CA GLY A 65 -13.17 -16.23 6.11
C GLY A 65 -13.46 -15.55 7.44
N ARG A 66 -13.08 -16.22 8.54
CA ARG A 66 -13.27 -15.72 9.91
C ARG A 66 -11.95 -15.47 10.66
N HIS A 67 -10.83 -15.87 10.09
CA HIS A 67 -9.51 -15.83 10.73
C HIS A 67 -8.62 -14.67 10.26
N THR A 68 -9.11 -13.84 9.34
CA THR A 68 -8.39 -12.64 8.93
C THR A 68 -8.56 -11.59 10.03
N TYR A 69 -7.45 -11.17 10.63
CA TYR A 69 -7.44 -10.10 11.63
C TYR A 69 -7.96 -8.79 11.04
N GLY A 70 -8.66 -7.99 11.84
CA GLY A 70 -9.24 -6.70 11.42
C GLY A 70 -10.55 -6.78 10.63
N LEU A 71 -11.15 -7.98 10.49
CA LEU A 71 -12.44 -8.15 9.82
C LEU A 71 -13.59 -7.51 10.62
N ASP A 72 -14.24 -6.51 10.03
CA ASP A 72 -15.44 -5.87 10.57
C ASP A 72 -16.40 -5.43 9.47
N TRP A 73 -17.48 -4.73 9.84
CA TRP A 73 -18.46 -4.17 8.93
C TRP A 73 -18.06 -2.76 8.51
N PHE A 74 -17.78 -2.60 7.22
CA PHE A 74 -17.39 -1.32 6.62
C PHE A 74 -18.29 -0.99 5.44
N TYR A 75 -18.41 0.29 5.12
CA TYR A 75 -19.22 0.72 3.99
C TYR A 75 -18.55 0.36 2.66
N ASN A 76 -19.22 -0.44 1.84
CA ASN A 76 -18.78 -0.78 0.50
C ASN A 76 -19.43 0.15 -0.52
N GLY A 77 -18.64 1.07 -1.09
CA GLY A 77 -19.12 2.00 -2.11
C GLY A 77 -19.64 1.33 -3.39
N LYS A 78 -19.19 0.11 -3.71
CA LYS A 78 -19.68 -0.65 -4.88
C LYS A 78 -21.11 -1.15 -4.69
N THR A 79 -21.45 -1.62 -3.50
CA THR A 79 -22.77 -2.18 -3.18
C THR A 79 -23.66 -1.21 -2.40
N GLN A 80 -23.14 -0.01 -2.10
CA GLN A 80 -23.82 1.08 -1.41
C GLN A 80 -24.38 0.68 -0.03
N ARG A 81 -23.71 -0.27 0.64
CA ARG A 81 -24.14 -0.81 1.95
C ARG A 81 -22.95 -1.25 2.78
N ALA A 82 -23.16 -1.44 4.08
CA ALA A 82 -22.16 -2.06 4.94
C ALA A 82 -22.01 -3.55 4.63
N GLU A 83 -20.77 -4.00 4.44
CA GLU A 83 -20.41 -5.39 4.20
C GLU A 83 -19.26 -5.81 5.10
N LYS A 84 -19.17 -7.11 5.38
CA LYS A 84 -18.09 -7.66 6.18
C LYS A 84 -16.82 -7.76 5.34
N GLY A 85 -15.76 -7.09 5.77
CA GLY A 85 -14.48 -7.07 5.06
C GLY A 85 -13.40 -6.35 5.87
N LEU A 86 -12.43 -5.81 5.16
CA LEU A 86 -11.37 -4.98 5.73
C LEU A 86 -11.49 -3.56 5.18
N GLU A 87 -11.17 -2.56 6.00
CA GLU A 87 -10.92 -1.22 5.52
C GLU A 87 -9.42 -0.97 5.39
N LEU A 88 -9.05 -0.34 4.29
CA LEU A 88 -7.71 0.10 3.98
C LEU A 88 -7.69 1.61 4.04
N SER A 89 -7.07 2.18 5.07
CA SER A 89 -6.85 3.62 5.17
C SER A 89 -5.58 3.98 4.41
N VAL A 90 -5.66 5.00 3.57
CA VAL A 90 -4.62 5.42 2.64
C VAL A 90 -4.23 6.86 2.92
N ILE A 91 -2.94 7.11 3.01
CA ILE A 91 -2.35 8.44 2.97
C ILE A 91 -1.57 8.56 1.67
N ALA A 92 -1.89 9.56 0.87
CA ALA A 92 -1.25 9.83 -0.41
C ALA A 92 -0.83 11.30 -0.52
N ILE A 93 0.12 11.57 -1.39
CA ILE A 93 0.56 12.92 -1.75
C ILE A 93 0.29 13.12 -3.23
N VAL A 94 -0.45 14.16 -3.59
CA VAL A 94 -0.64 14.56 -4.98
C VAL A 94 0.31 15.71 -5.31
N ASP A 95 1.11 15.52 -6.34
CA ASP A 95 1.86 16.59 -6.99
C ASP A 95 0.97 17.21 -8.09
N VAL A 96 0.55 18.46 -7.87
CA VAL A 96 -0.37 19.16 -8.78
C VAL A 96 0.31 19.50 -10.10
N ALA A 97 1.62 19.82 -10.09
CA ALA A 97 2.36 20.19 -11.29
C ALA A 97 2.65 18.98 -12.20
N GLN A 98 2.77 17.80 -11.61
CA GLN A 98 2.90 16.53 -12.33
C GLN A 98 1.55 15.85 -12.62
N ASN A 99 0.44 16.35 -12.04
CA ASN A 99 -0.87 15.71 -12.07
C ASN A 99 -0.79 14.21 -11.72
N THR A 100 -0.03 13.89 -10.66
CA THR A 100 0.27 12.51 -10.26
C THR A 100 0.08 12.34 -8.76
N GLY A 101 -0.61 11.27 -8.37
CA GLY A 101 -0.77 10.86 -6.98
C GLY A 101 0.24 9.78 -6.59
N TYR A 102 0.89 9.98 -5.45
CA TYR A 102 1.85 9.04 -4.88
C TYR A 102 1.32 8.46 -3.58
N LEU A 103 1.39 7.13 -3.46
CA LEU A 103 1.00 6.42 -2.26
C LEU A 103 2.11 6.56 -1.19
N LEU A 104 1.80 7.22 -0.07
CA LEU A 104 2.77 7.38 1.01
C LEU A 104 2.70 6.20 1.98
N SER A 105 1.50 5.94 2.49
CA SER A 105 1.26 4.90 3.50
C SER A 105 -0.11 4.27 3.32
N VAL A 106 -0.20 2.99 3.68
CA VAL A 106 -1.44 2.23 3.74
C VAL A 106 -1.47 1.49 5.06
N CYS A 107 -2.55 1.64 5.80
CA CYS A 107 -2.79 0.92 7.03
C CYS A 107 -4.07 0.08 6.88
N TRP A 108 -4.02 -1.15 7.38
CA TRP A 108 -5.21 -1.97 7.54
C TRP A 108 -5.92 -1.56 8.83
N THR A 109 -7.22 -1.80 8.90
CA THR A 109 -7.92 -1.65 10.18
C THR A 109 -7.28 -2.53 11.26
N GLU A 110 -6.81 -1.90 12.33
CA GLU A 110 -6.52 -2.60 13.57
C GLU A 110 -7.86 -2.86 14.28
N SER A 111 -8.13 -4.13 14.61
CA SER A 111 -9.27 -4.46 15.46
C SER A 111 -9.07 -3.82 16.82
N LYS A 112 -10.12 -3.19 17.35
CA LYS A 112 -10.20 -2.80 18.77
C LYS A 112 -9.88 -3.97 19.71
#